data_AF-A0A1A9HEN7-F1
#
_entry.id   AF-A0A1A9HEN7-F1
#
_cell.length_a   1.000
_cell.length_b   1.000
_cell.length_c   1.000
_cell.angle_alpha   90.00
_cell.angle_beta   90.00
_cell.angle_gamma   90.00
#
_symmetry.space_group_name_H-M   'P 1'
#
loop_
_entity.id
_entity.type
_entity.pdbx_description
1 polymer ?
#
loop_
_entity_poly.entity_id
_entity_poly.type
_entity_poly.pdbx_seq_one_letter_code
_entity_poly.pdbx_strand_id
1 'polypeptide(L)'
;MRLNGYNTECVFNQSIRQDIKNYYSQQCCAMCGVRGNSENTKIEVDHKDGCKDDPRVSNLSMQAFDDFQALCKACNDKKRQICKECKETGYRFDATKIPGNRYPFYEGEAEYDGCVGCYQYDPIQYKKICNDKIYNEGYQKGYHEGYQIGYHQKTTL
;
A
#
# COMPACT_ATOMS: atom_id res chain seq x y z
N MET A 1 -26.15 32.74 -15.59
CA MET A 1 -24.83 32.15 -15.24
C MET A 1 -24.65 32.26 -13.74
N ARG A 2 -24.52 31.13 -13.02
CA ARG A 2 -24.07 31.14 -11.63
C ARG A 2 -22.54 31.09 -11.64
N LEU A 3 -21.90 32.11 -11.08
CA LEU A 3 -20.45 32.09 -10.84
C LEU A 3 -20.24 31.40 -9.50
N ASN A 4 -19.61 30.22 -9.51
CA ASN A 4 -19.11 29.62 -8.29
C ASN A 4 -18.00 30.51 -7.75
N GLY A 5 -18.11 30.96 -6.50
CA GLY A 5 -17.17 31.88 -5.86
C GLY A 5 -15.74 31.35 -5.85
N TYR A 6 -14.78 32.26 -5.66
CA TYR A 6 -13.35 31.95 -5.56
C TYR A 6 -13.12 30.88 -4.48
N ASN A 7 -12.60 29.73 -4.89
CA ASN A 7 -12.19 28.67 -3.97
C ASN A 7 -10.91 29.13 -3.27
N THR A 8 -11.00 29.44 -1.98
CA THR A 8 -9.88 29.87 -1.13
C THR A 8 -9.10 28.70 -0.54
N GLU A 9 -9.49 27.45 -0.84
CA GLU A 9 -8.80 26.28 -0.32
C GLU A 9 -7.58 25.94 -1.18
N CYS A 10 -6.46 25.60 -0.51
CA CYS A 10 -5.26 25.09 -1.16
C CYS A 10 -5.58 23.72 -1.76
N VAL A 11 -5.91 23.67 -3.05
CA VAL A 11 -6.23 22.42 -3.75
C VAL A 11 -4.92 21.66 -4.01
N PHE A 12 -4.79 20.44 -3.49
CA PHE A 12 -3.65 19.58 -3.78
C PHE A 12 -3.51 19.35 -5.30
N ASN A 13 -2.33 19.63 -5.84
CA ASN A 13 -2.03 19.43 -7.24
C ASN A 13 -1.80 17.94 -7.51
N GLN A 14 -2.76 17.32 -8.20
CA GLN A 14 -2.71 15.89 -8.53
C GLN A 14 -1.86 15.56 -9.77
N SER A 15 -1.20 16.57 -10.36
CA SER A 15 -0.37 16.37 -11.55
C SER A 15 0.86 15.53 -11.20
N ILE A 16 1.15 14.53 -12.02
CA ILE A 16 2.34 13.66 -11.87
C ILE A 16 3.36 14.02 -12.94
N ARG A 17 4.64 14.13 -12.55
CA ARG A 17 5.77 14.39 -13.44
C ARG A 17 5.86 13.35 -14.56
N GLN A 18 6.20 13.79 -15.77
CA GLN A 18 6.06 12.96 -16.98
C GLN A 18 7.00 11.75 -17.00
N ASP A 19 8.22 11.87 -16.47
CA ASP A 19 9.18 10.77 -16.34
C ASP A 19 8.64 9.66 -15.41
N ILE A 20 8.00 10.03 -14.30
CA ILE A 20 7.34 9.11 -13.36
C ILE A 20 6.18 8.39 -14.07
N LYS A 21 5.35 9.14 -14.81
CA LYS A 21 4.28 8.55 -15.63
C LYS A 21 4.84 7.55 -16.62
N ASN A 22 5.88 7.92 -17.36
CA ASN A 22 6.52 7.06 -18.35
C ASN A 22 7.07 5.78 -17.71
N TYR A 23 7.74 5.89 -16.57
CA TYR A 23 8.27 4.75 -15.83
C TYR A 23 7.17 3.78 -15.37
N TYR A 24 6.14 4.27 -14.67
CA TYR A 24 5.10 3.41 -14.11
C TYR A 24 4.11 2.87 -15.14
N SER A 25 3.86 3.59 -16.24
CA SER A 25 2.96 3.12 -17.32
C SER A 25 3.42 1.81 -17.99
N GLN A 26 4.70 1.47 -17.85
CA GLN A 26 5.29 0.25 -18.40
C GLN A 26 5.29 -0.92 -17.39
N GLN A 27 4.96 -0.66 -16.13
CA GLN A 27 4.93 -1.66 -15.06
C GLN A 27 3.60 -2.41 -15.01
N CYS A 28 3.60 -3.56 -14.35
CA CYS A 28 2.37 -4.26 -14.00
C CYS A 28 1.69 -3.61 -12.79
N CYS A 29 0.38 -3.81 -12.67
CA CYS A 29 -0.38 -3.40 -11.49
C CYS A 29 0.23 -4.01 -10.21
N ALA A 30 0.62 -3.16 -9.26
CA ALA A 30 1.25 -3.57 -8.00
C ALA A 30 0.37 -4.53 -7.18
N MET A 31 -0.96 -4.37 -7.29
CA MET A 31 -1.93 -5.18 -6.54
C MET A 31 -2.18 -6.55 -7.18
N CYS A 32 -2.39 -6.61 -8.49
CA CYS A 32 -2.88 -7.84 -9.16
C CYS A 32 -2.00 -8.34 -10.31
N GLY A 33 -0.91 -7.65 -10.65
CA GLY A 33 0.06 -8.10 -11.67
C GLY A 33 -0.37 -7.94 -13.13
N VAL A 34 -1.59 -7.45 -13.40
CA VAL A 34 -2.05 -7.25 -14.78
C VAL A 34 -1.40 -6.04 -15.44
N ARG A 35 -1.22 -6.10 -16.75
CA ARG A 35 -0.93 -4.97 -17.64
C ARG A 35 -1.64 -5.24 -18.95
N GLY A 36 -2.65 -4.43 -19.27
CA GLY A 36 -3.43 -4.62 -20.49
C GLY A 36 -3.91 -3.29 -21.06
N ASN A 37 -4.65 -3.37 -22.16
CA ASN A 37 -5.18 -2.21 -22.88
C ASN A 37 -6.71 -2.09 -22.77
N SER A 38 -7.37 -3.01 -22.06
CA SER A 38 -8.81 -2.91 -21.81
C SER A 38 -9.10 -1.87 -20.73
N GLU A 39 -10.33 -1.37 -20.68
CA GLU A 39 -10.72 -0.31 -19.74
C GLU A 39 -10.30 -0.62 -18.30
N ASN A 40 -10.48 -1.86 -17.84
CA ASN A 40 -10.18 -2.27 -16.47
C ASN A 40 -8.73 -2.70 -16.23
N THR A 41 -7.95 -2.94 -17.30
CA THR A 41 -6.58 -3.47 -17.21
C THR A 41 -5.51 -2.46 -17.64
N LYS A 42 -5.91 -1.31 -18.22
CA LYS A 42 -5.00 -0.19 -18.48
C LYS A 42 -4.36 0.29 -17.19
N ILE A 43 -3.06 0.59 -17.27
CA ILE A 43 -2.28 1.08 -16.13
C ILE A 43 -2.50 2.57 -15.95
N GLU A 44 -2.82 2.94 -14.73
CA GLU A 44 -2.89 4.30 -14.22
C GLU A 44 -1.78 4.48 -13.18
N VAL A 45 -1.14 5.64 -13.18
CA VAL A 45 -0.14 6.00 -12.17
C VAL A 45 -0.87 6.72 -11.07
N ASP A 46 -0.88 6.14 -9.87
CA ASP A 46 -1.60 6.66 -8.71
C ASP A 46 -0.61 7.01 -7.60
N HIS A 47 -1.01 7.94 -6.74
CA HIS A 47 -0.23 8.30 -5.56
C HIS A 47 -0.29 7.15 -4.54
N LYS A 48 0.80 6.84 -3.85
CA LYS A 48 0.75 5.87 -2.74
C LYS A 48 -0.12 6.39 -1.61
N ASP A 49 0.13 7.63 -1.20
CA ASP A 49 -0.71 8.30 -0.23
C ASP A 49 -2.09 8.70 -0.81
N GLY A 50 -3.14 8.19 -0.17
CA GLY A 50 -4.53 8.52 -0.50
C GLY A 50 -5.05 9.77 0.22
N CYS A 51 -4.32 10.30 1.21
CA CYS A 51 -4.67 11.55 1.87
C CYS A 51 -4.50 12.74 0.93
N LYS A 52 -3.40 12.74 0.16
CA LYS A 52 -3.02 13.84 -0.75
C LYS A 52 -2.89 15.16 0.01
N ASP A 53 -2.22 15.09 1.15
CA ASP A 53 -1.96 16.21 2.05
C ASP A 53 -0.49 16.59 2.11
N ASP A 54 0.44 15.75 1.63
CA ASP A 54 1.86 16.08 1.56
C ASP A 54 2.14 17.22 0.54
N PRO A 55 2.45 18.45 1.00
CA PRO A 55 2.68 19.59 0.11
C PRO A 55 3.90 19.39 -0.81
N ARG A 56 4.84 18.52 -0.42
CA ARG A 56 5.99 18.16 -1.25
C ARG A 56 5.53 17.43 -2.51
N VAL A 57 4.61 16.47 -2.40
CA VAL A 57 4.13 15.70 -3.56
C VAL A 57 3.30 16.57 -4.51
N SER A 58 2.60 17.56 -3.97
CA SER A 58 1.88 18.59 -4.75
C SER A 58 2.84 19.43 -5.62
N ASN A 59 4.11 19.53 -5.24
CA ASN A 59 5.15 20.19 -6.02
C ASN A 59 5.83 19.20 -7.00
N LEU A 60 5.58 19.38 -8.30
CA LEU A 60 6.16 18.56 -9.38
C LEU A 60 7.67 18.39 -9.31
N SER A 61 8.43 19.41 -8.87
CA SER A 61 9.89 19.32 -8.80
C SER A 61 10.39 18.47 -7.62
N MET A 62 9.54 18.26 -6.60
CA MET A 62 9.87 17.52 -5.38
C MET A 62 9.29 16.10 -5.36
N GLN A 63 8.55 15.71 -6.41
CA GLN A 63 8.05 14.37 -6.60
C GLN A 63 9.20 13.37 -6.77
N ALA A 64 9.10 12.27 -6.03
CA ALA A 64 9.99 11.12 -6.10
C ALA A 64 9.24 9.93 -6.69
N PHE A 65 9.96 8.96 -7.26
CA PHE A 65 9.34 7.74 -7.78
C PHE A 65 8.58 6.96 -6.70
N ASP A 66 9.04 7.03 -5.45
CA ASP A 66 8.44 6.29 -4.34
C ASP A 66 7.09 6.85 -3.88
N ASP A 67 6.71 8.06 -4.32
CA ASP A 67 5.41 8.66 -4.03
C ASP A 67 4.26 7.99 -4.83
N PHE A 68 4.61 7.16 -5.82
CA PHE A 68 3.68 6.65 -6.81
C PHE A 68 3.73 5.13 -6.95
N GLN A 69 2.67 4.59 -7.53
CA GLN A 69 2.54 3.18 -7.87
C GLN A 69 1.75 3.00 -9.17
N ALA A 70 2.04 1.91 -9.88
CA ALA A 70 1.26 1.48 -11.03
C ALA A 70 0.07 0.63 -10.58
N LEU A 71 -1.14 1.05 -10.91
CA LEU A 71 -2.38 0.30 -10.66
C LEU A 71 -3.15 0.16 -11.95
N CYS A 72 -3.75 -1.00 -12.21
CA CYS A 72 -4.77 -1.06 -13.25
C CYS A 72 -6.00 -0.26 -12.80
N LYS A 73 -6.79 0.26 -13.75
CA LYS A 73 -7.99 1.05 -13.45
C LYS A 73 -8.88 0.41 -12.39
N ALA A 74 -9.16 -0.90 -12.50
CA ALA A 74 -10.01 -1.60 -11.54
C ALA A 74 -9.43 -1.61 -10.12
N CYS A 75 -8.12 -1.80 -9.98
CA CYS A 75 -7.45 -1.72 -8.68
C CYS A 75 -7.38 -0.29 -8.15
N ASN A 76 -7.19 0.70 -9.02
CA ASN A 76 -7.19 2.11 -8.63
C ASN A 76 -8.57 2.55 -8.11
N ASP A 77 -9.64 2.17 -8.80
CA ASP A 77 -11.01 2.47 -8.36
C ASP A 77 -11.33 1.78 -7.02
N LYS A 78 -10.88 0.53 -6.84
CA LYS A 78 -10.98 -0.19 -5.55
C LYS A 78 -10.22 0.54 -4.44
N LYS A 79 -8.98 0.95 -4.68
CA LYS A 79 -8.17 1.72 -3.74
C LYS A 79 -8.90 2.99 -3.32
N ARG A 80 -9.48 3.73 -4.27
CA ARG A 80 -10.24 4.96 -3.98
C ARG A 80 -11.42 4.72 -3.03
N GLN A 81 -12.20 3.67 -3.25
CA GLN A 81 -13.33 3.35 -2.36
C GLN A 81 -12.85 2.96 -0.97
N ILE A 82 -11.83 2.11 -0.88
CA ILE A 82 -11.26 1.70 0.40
C ILE A 82 -10.71 2.90 1.18
N CYS A 83 -9.94 3.78 0.55
CA CYS A 83 -9.39 4.97 1.22
C CYS A 83 -10.49 5.94 1.66
N LYS A 84 -11.62 6.00 0.94
CA LYS A 84 -12.79 6.78 1.37
C LYS A 84 -13.39 6.19 2.64
N GLU A 85 -13.63 4.88 2.68
CA GLU A 85 -14.13 4.19 3.86
C GLU A 85 -13.21 4.36 5.07
N CYS A 86 -11.88 4.31 4.88
CA CYS A 86 -10.93 4.54 5.97
C CYS A 86 -11.06 5.93 6.59
N LYS A 87 -11.20 6.97 5.76
CA LYS A 87 -11.40 8.35 6.23
C LYS A 87 -12.74 8.53 6.95
N GLU A 88 -13.79 7.87 6.46
CA GLU A 88 -15.14 7.98 7.04
C GLU A 88 -15.26 7.22 8.38
N THR A 89 -14.63 6.06 8.49
CA THR A 89 -14.72 5.19 9.67
C THR A 89 -13.68 5.49 10.73
N GLY A 90 -12.55 6.10 10.35
CA GLY A 90 -11.39 6.24 11.22
C GLY A 90 -10.59 4.95 11.41
N TYR A 91 -10.83 3.92 10.58
CA TYR A 91 -10.11 2.64 10.64
C TYR A 91 -9.53 2.23 9.28
N ARG A 92 -8.29 1.76 9.30
CA ARG A 92 -7.56 1.29 8.12
C ARG A 92 -8.17 -0.02 7.58
N PHE A 93 -7.99 -0.25 6.28
CA PHE A 93 -8.41 -1.49 5.64
C PHE A 93 -7.57 -2.68 6.09
N ASP A 94 -8.23 -3.64 6.72
CA ASP A 94 -7.64 -4.92 7.08
C ASP A 94 -7.27 -5.74 5.83
N ALA A 95 -5.96 -5.84 5.55
CA ALA A 95 -5.45 -6.57 4.40
C ALA A 95 -5.69 -8.08 4.46
N THR A 96 -6.01 -8.67 5.62
CA THR A 96 -6.36 -10.10 5.75
C THR A 96 -7.68 -10.46 5.07
N LYS A 97 -8.50 -9.46 4.74
CA LYS A 97 -9.68 -9.62 3.87
C LYS A 97 -9.32 -10.08 2.45
N ILE A 98 -8.06 -9.92 2.04
CA ILE A 98 -7.53 -10.51 0.80
C ILE A 98 -6.99 -11.91 1.15
N PRO A 99 -7.55 -12.99 0.58
CA PRO A 99 -7.08 -14.34 0.87
C PRO A 99 -5.58 -14.50 0.65
N GLY A 100 -4.90 -15.12 1.61
CA GLY A 100 -3.45 -15.35 1.59
C GLY A 100 -2.62 -14.28 2.30
N ASN A 101 -3.17 -13.10 2.57
CA ASN A 101 -2.51 -12.09 3.40
C ASN A 101 -2.59 -12.48 4.88
N ARG A 102 -1.44 -12.54 5.57
CA ARG A 102 -1.36 -12.97 6.97
C ARG A 102 -1.55 -11.84 7.98
N TYR A 103 -1.19 -10.61 7.62
CA TYR A 103 -1.24 -9.47 8.54
C TYR A 103 -2.17 -8.38 8.00
N PRO A 104 -2.88 -7.65 8.86
CA PRO A 104 -3.74 -6.55 8.41
C PRO A 104 -2.92 -5.39 7.83
N PHE A 105 -1.74 -5.14 8.39
CA PHE A 105 -0.85 -4.02 8.05
C PHE A 105 0.60 -4.51 8.07
N TYR A 106 1.48 -3.85 7.33
CA TYR A 106 2.92 -4.09 7.45
C TYR A 106 3.56 -3.23 8.55
N GLU A 107 2.92 -2.12 8.92
CA GLU A 107 3.34 -1.17 9.96
C GLU A 107 2.11 -0.39 10.49
N GLY A 108 2.20 0.09 11.73
CA GLY A 108 1.13 0.85 12.38
C GLY A 108 -0.04 -0.02 12.86
N GLU A 109 -1.03 0.66 13.43
CA GLU A 109 -2.21 0.06 14.06
C GLU A 109 -3.46 0.17 13.17
N ALA A 110 -4.62 -0.20 13.70
CA ALA A 110 -5.88 -0.18 12.97
C ALA A 110 -6.49 1.22 12.89
N GLU A 111 -6.26 2.08 13.89
CA GLU A 111 -6.72 3.46 13.87
C GLU A 111 -6.11 4.22 12.68
N TYR A 112 -6.95 5.02 12.02
CA TYR A 112 -6.55 5.79 10.86
C TYR A 112 -5.83 7.07 11.28
N ASP A 113 -4.51 7.06 11.11
CA ASP A 113 -3.59 8.19 11.27
C ASP A 113 -2.83 8.51 9.96
N GLY A 114 -3.16 7.82 8.87
CA GLY A 114 -2.49 7.92 7.58
C GLY A 114 -2.51 6.62 6.80
N CYS A 115 -1.88 6.63 5.62
CA CYS A 115 -1.85 5.46 4.74
C CYS A 115 -0.62 4.56 4.96
N VAL A 116 0.48 5.08 5.53
CA VAL A 116 1.73 4.33 5.72
C VAL A 116 1.48 3.08 6.56
N GLY A 117 1.91 1.92 6.06
CA GLY A 117 1.66 0.62 6.70
C GLY A 117 0.51 -0.17 6.10
N CYS A 118 -0.37 0.47 5.33
CA CYS A 118 -1.52 -0.18 4.71
C CYS A 118 -1.16 -0.89 3.40
N TYR A 119 -1.82 -2.01 3.11
CA TYR A 119 -1.68 -2.70 1.80
C TYR A 119 -1.96 -1.77 0.61
N GLN A 120 -2.94 -0.87 0.73
CA GLN A 120 -3.32 0.05 -0.36
C GLN A 120 -2.26 1.12 -0.63
N TYR A 121 -1.47 1.47 0.38
CA TYR A 121 -0.41 2.47 0.27
C TYR A 121 0.76 1.92 -0.55
N ASP A 122 1.25 0.75 -0.20
CA ASP A 122 2.31 0.08 -0.93
C ASP A 122 2.15 -1.45 -0.90
N PRO A 123 1.48 -2.04 -1.91
CA PRO A 123 1.31 -3.49 -2.00
C PRO A 123 2.64 -4.25 -2.12
N ILE A 124 3.69 -3.62 -2.66
CA ILE A 124 5.00 -4.24 -2.85
C ILE A 124 5.73 -4.29 -1.52
N GLN A 125 5.78 -3.17 -0.80
CA GLN A 125 6.40 -3.08 0.51
C GLN A 125 5.68 -3.97 1.53
N TYR A 126 4.33 -4.01 1.47
CA TYR A 126 3.53 -4.92 2.27
C TYR A 126 4.02 -6.38 2.09
N LYS A 127 4.12 -6.84 0.83
CA LYS A 127 4.53 -8.23 0.54
C LYS A 127 5.94 -8.51 1.07
N LYS A 128 6.89 -7.59 0.88
CA LYS A 128 8.28 -7.74 1.38
C LYS A 128 8.30 -7.90 2.90
N ILE A 129 7.78 -6.91 3.62
CA ILE A 129 7.81 -6.90 5.09
C ILE A 129 7.04 -8.08 5.66
N CYS A 130 5.85 -8.38 5.15
CA CYS A 130 5.05 -9.49 5.67
C CYS A 130 5.71 -10.85 5.41
N ASN A 131 6.34 -11.04 4.25
CA ASN A 131 7.08 -12.28 3.98
C ASN A 131 8.30 -12.41 4.89
N ASP A 132 9.04 -11.33 5.11
CA ASP A 132 10.17 -11.32 6.03
C ASP A 132 9.73 -11.62 7.47
N LYS A 133 8.59 -11.06 7.92
CA LYS A 133 7.98 -11.40 9.21
C LYS A 133 7.62 -12.88 9.29
N ILE A 134 6.96 -13.43 8.27
CA ILE A 134 6.61 -14.86 8.19
C ILE A 134 7.86 -15.74 8.29
N TYR A 135 8.90 -15.41 7.54
CA TYR A 135 10.16 -16.15 7.55
C TYR A 135 10.80 -16.14 8.94
N ASN A 136 10.91 -14.96 9.56
CA ASN A 136 11.50 -14.82 10.88
C ASN A 136 10.70 -15.54 11.96
N GLU A 137 9.36 -15.46 11.94
CA GLU A 137 8.52 -16.22 12.85
C GLU A 137 8.69 -17.73 12.70
N GLY A 138 8.79 -18.23 11.46
CA GLY A 138 9.05 -19.64 11.18
C GLY A 138 10.42 -20.07 11.70
N TYR A 139 11.44 -19.25 11.48
CA TYR A 139 12.79 -19.49 11.98
C TYR A 139 12.83 -19.54 13.51
N GLN A 140 12.21 -18.57 14.20
CA GLN A 140 12.16 -18.53 15.67
C GLN A 140 11.42 -19.75 16.23
N LYS A 141 10.29 -20.15 15.64
CA LYS A 141 9.57 -21.36 16.05
C LYS A 141 10.42 -22.62 15.90
N GLY A 142 11.08 -22.80 14.76
CA GLY A 142 11.96 -23.94 14.52
C GLY A 142 13.13 -24.00 15.51
N TYR A 143 13.72 -22.84 15.84
CA TYR A 143 14.76 -22.75 16.86
C TYR A 143 14.24 -23.14 18.26
N HIS A 144 13.10 -22.61 18.67
CA HIS A 144 12.49 -22.93 19.97
C HIS A 144 12.12 -24.42 20.08
N GLU A 145 11.47 -24.99 19.07
CA GLU A 145 11.10 -26.41 19.06
C GLU A 145 12.34 -27.32 19.09
N GLY A 146 13.36 -27.03 18.28
CA GLY A 146 14.63 -27.76 18.29
C GLY A 146 15.35 -27.69 19.65
N TYR A 147 15.34 -26.52 20.30
CA TYR A 147 15.91 -26.36 21.64
C TYR A 147 15.15 -27.20 22.69
N GLN A 148 13.81 -27.18 22.68
CA GLN A 148 13.01 -27.97 23.63
C GLN A 148 13.23 -29.48 23.46
N ILE A 149 13.26 -29.98 22.21
CA ILE A 149 13.54 -31.39 21.93
C ILE A 149 14.93 -31.79 22.42
N GLY A 150 15.95 -30.98 22.13
CA GLY A 150 17.33 -31.22 22.56
C GLY A 150 17.50 -31.16 24.09
N TYR A 151 16.77 -30.28 24.77
CA TYR A 151 16.77 -30.19 26.24
C TYR A 151 16.12 -31.43 26.86
N HIS A 152 14.94 -31.85 26.38
CA HIS A 152 14.26 -33.06 26.84
C HIS A 152 15.10 -34.32 26.65
N GLN A 153 15.83 -34.45 25.53
CA GLN A 153 16.72 -35.61 25.32
C GLN A 153 17.91 -35.63 26.31
N LYS A 154 18.37 -34.48 26.80
CA LYS A 154 19.49 -34.38 27.75
C LYS A 154 19.11 -34.58 29.21
N THR A 155 17.86 -34.32 29.58
CA THR A 155 17.38 -34.44 30.98
C THR A 155 16.70 -35.77 31.30
N THR A 156 16.55 -36.66 30.30
CA THR A 156 15.93 -37.99 30.46
C THR A 156 16.96 -39.14 30.48
N LEU A 157 18.25 -38.82 30.64
CA LEU A 157 19.38 -39.74 30.85
C LEU A 157 19.95 -39.53 32.25
#